data_AF-A0A1M7CPZ8-F1
#
_entry.id   AF-A0A1M7CPZ8-F1
#
_cell.length_a   1.000
_cell.length_b   1.000
_cell.length_c   1.000
_cell.angle_alpha   90.00
_cell.angle_beta   90.00
_cell.angle_gamma   90.00
#
_symmetry.space_group_name_H-M   'P 1'
#
loop_
_entity.id
_entity.type
_entity.pdbx_description
1 polymer ?
#
loop_
_entity_poly.entity_id
_entity_poly.type
_entity_poly.pdbx_seq_one_letter_code
_entity_poly.pdbx_strand_id
1 'polypeptide(L)' 'MNEVVERILKAYQSMCPLDAERTADSRKKISRYIESLASAGQRDAEQLTIYGWAYLTELYEGYDPRFTGC' A
#
# COMPACT_ATOMS: atom_id res chain seq x y z
N MET A 1 0.00 -13.59 -0.11
CA MET A 1 -0.20 -12.31 0.59
C MET A 1 1.11 -11.60 0.88
N ASN A 2 2.09 -12.25 1.52
CA ASN A 2 3.40 -11.62 1.76
C ASN A 2 4.10 -11.16 0.46
N GLU A 3 4.01 -11.95 -0.62
CA GLU A 3 4.59 -11.59 -1.93
C GLU A 3 3.96 -10.30 -2.54
N VAL A 4 2.64 -10.13 -2.36
CA VAL A 4 1.93 -8.91 -2.79
C VAL A 4 2.40 -7.70 -1.98
N VAL A 5 2.50 -7.87 -0.66
CA VAL A 5 3.01 -6.83 0.26
C VAL A 5 4.44 -6.41 -0.09
N GLU A 6 5.32 -7.38 -0.36
CA GLU A 6 6.71 -7.10 -0.74
C GLU A 6 6.80 -6.40 -2.09
N ARG A 7 5.96 -6.78 -3.05
CA ARG A 7 5.88 -6.12 -4.36
C ARG A 7 5.45 -4.66 -4.24
N ILE A 8 4.40 -4.39 -3.44
CA ILE A 8 3.90 -3.03 -3.18
C ILE A 8 4.99 -2.18 -2.52
N LEU A 9 5.63 -2.69 -1.46
CA LEU A 9 6.69 -1.98 -0.74
C LEU A 9 7.89 -1.68 -1.63
N LYS A 10 8.35 -2.66 -2.42
CA LYS A 10 9.49 -2.48 -3.31
C LYS A 10 9.20 -1.44 -4.39
N ALA A 11 7.99 -1.45 -4.96
CA ALA A 11 7.57 -0.44 -5.93
C ALA A 11 7.51 0.95 -5.29
N TYR A 12 6.97 1.06 -4.08
CA TYR A 12 6.87 2.32 -3.35
C TYR A 12 8.25 2.88 -2.96
N GLN A 13 9.15 2.04 -2.43
CA GLN A 13 10.53 2.41 -2.09
C GLN A 13 11.35 2.90 -3.30
N SER A 14 11.01 2.41 -4.50
CA SER A 14 11.65 2.87 -5.73
C SER A 14 11.29 4.32 -6.09
N MET A 15 10.13 4.82 -5.65
CA MET A 15 9.69 6.19 -5.90
C MET A 15 9.96 7.10 -4.70
N CYS A 16 9.74 6.61 -3.48
CA CYS A 16 9.90 7.34 -2.25
C CYS A 16 10.86 6.59 -1.32
N PRO A 17 12.11 7.08 -1.13
CA PRO A 17 13.04 6.44 -0.22
C PRO A 17 12.48 6.49 1.20
N LEU A 18 12.21 5.32 1.77
CA LEU A 18 11.73 5.15 3.14
C LEU A 18 12.87 4.71 4.04
N ASP A 19 13.03 5.34 5.20
CA ASP A 19 13.91 4.85 6.26
C ASP A 19 13.50 3.45 6.73
N ALA A 20 14.42 2.72 7.38
CA ALA A 20 14.17 1.36 7.86
C ALA A 20 12.97 1.29 8.82
N GLU A 21 12.81 2.30 9.68
CA GLU A 21 11.70 2.38 10.64
C GLU A 21 10.35 2.59 9.93
N ARG A 22 10.30 3.52 8.96
CA ARG A 22 9.11 3.73 8.12
C ARG A 22 8.79 2.53 7.25
N THR A 23 9.80 1.83 6.74
CA THR A 23 9.61 0.60 5.96
C THR A 23 8.96 -0.49 6.80
N ALA A 24 9.42 -0.69 8.04
CA ALA A 24 8.84 -1.67 8.95
C ALA A 24 7.39 -1.32 9.32
N ASP A 25 7.11 -0.04 9.58
CA ASP A 25 5.76 0.45 9.83
C ASP A 25 4.84 0.30 8.61
N SER A 26 5.27 0.77 7.43
CA SER A 26 4.58 0.58 6.15
C SER A 26 4.20 -0.88 5.94
N ARG A 27 5.16 -1.80 6.14
CA ARG A 27 4.96 -3.23 5.95
C ARG A 27 3.86 -3.78 6.85
N LYS A 28 3.84 -3.36 8.10
CA LYS A 28 2.82 -3.80 9.06
C LYS A 28 1.44 -3.27 8.69
N LYS A 29 1.35 -2.00 8.29
CA LYS A 29 0.10 -1.34 7.87
C LYS A 29 -0.46 -1.97 6.60
N ILE A 30 0.37 -2.12 5.57
CA ILE A 30 -0.07 -2.70 4.30
C ILE A 30 -0.47 -4.18 4.44
N SER A 31 0.26 -4.97 5.25
CA SER A 31 -0.13 -6.36 5.51
C SER A 31 -1.54 -6.45 6.08
N ARG A 32 -1.83 -5.67 7.13
CA ARG A 32 -3.17 -5.62 7.73
C ARG A 32 -4.24 -5.18 6.74
N TYR A 33 -3.94 -4.20 5.90
CA TYR A 33 -4.89 -3.71 4.90
C TYR A 33 -5.21 -4.79 3.86
N ILE A 34 -4.19 -5.44 3.29
CA ILE A 34 -4.35 -6.53 2.31
C ILE A 34 -5.06 -7.74 2.93
N GLU A 35 -4.75 -8.09 4.18
CA GLU A 35 -5.44 -9.16 4.92
C GLU A 35 -6.92 -8.83 5.13
N SER A 36 -7.26 -7.57 5.41
CA SER A 36 -8.65 -7.12 5.53
C SER A 36 -9.39 -7.22 4.19
N LEU A 37 -8.76 -6.81 3.09
CA LEU A 37 -9.34 -6.95 1.74
C LEU A 37 -9.54 -8.42 1.36
N ALA A 38 -8.55 -9.27 1.63
CA ALA A 38 -8.63 -10.70 1.40
C ALA A 38 -9.77 -11.36 2.20
N SER A 39 -9.96 -10.94 3.45
CA SER A 39 -11.05 -11.41 4.31
C SER A 39 -12.43 -10.95 3.80
N ALA A 40 -12.49 -9.79 3.14
CA ALA A 40 -13.70 -9.29 2.48
C ALA A 40 -13.99 -9.97 1.12
N GLY A 41 -13.17 -10.93 0.70
CA GLY A 41 -13.35 -11.68 -0.55
C GLY A 41 -12.47 -11.21 -1.71
N GLN A 42 -11.70 -10.14 -1.53
CA GLN A 42 -10.81 -9.64 -2.57
C GLN A 42 -9.51 -10.46 -2.62
N ARG A 43 -9.42 -11.40 -3.57
CA ARG A 43 -8.27 -12.31 -3.69
C ARG A 43 -7.39 -12.06 -4.91
N ASP A 44 -7.82 -11.16 -5.79
CA ASP A 44 -7.08 -10.85 -7.01
C ASP A 44 -5.78 -10.10 -6.67
N ALA A 45 -4.64 -10.68 -7.05
CA ALA A 45 -3.33 -10.18 -6.67
C ALA A 45 -3.00 -8.83 -7.33
N GLU A 46 -3.50 -8.58 -8.55
CA GLU A 46 -3.29 -7.33 -9.26
C GLU A 46 -4.07 -6.20 -8.58
N GLN A 47 -5.35 -6.43 -8.29
CA GLN A 47 -6.19 -5.49 -7.55
C GLN A 47 -5.66 -5.21 -6.14
N LEU A 48 -5.23 -6.24 -5.41
CA LEU A 48 -4.60 -6.06 -4.10
C LEU A 48 -3.33 -5.20 -4.19
N THR A 49 -2.56 -5.36 -5.27
CA THR A 49 -1.39 -4.50 -5.52
C THR A 49 -1.81 -3.04 -5.75
N ILE A 50 -2.83 -2.80 -6.57
CA ILE A 50 -3.34 -1.45 -6.87
C ILE A 50 -3.88 -0.78 -5.59
N TYR A 51 -4.76 -1.44 -4.86
CA TYR A 51 -5.32 -0.90 -3.62
C TYR A 51 -4.25 -0.66 -2.57
N GLY A 52 -3.29 -1.57 -2.46
CA GLY A 52 -2.20 -1.43 -1.52
C GLY A 52 -1.28 -0.26 -1.84
N TRP A 53 -1.05 0.01 -3.13
CA TRP A 53 -0.25 1.13 -3.57
C TRP A 53 -0.96 2.46 -3.31
N ALA A 54 -2.26 2.54 -3.64
CA ALA A 54 -3.09 3.71 -3.34
C ALA A 54 -3.12 4.03 -1.84
N TYR A 55 -3.23 3.00 -0.99
CA TYR A 55 -3.18 3.14 0.46
C TYR A 55 -1.86 3.75 0.97
N LEU A 56 -0.71 3.32 0.43
CA LEU A 56 0.59 3.87 0.84
C LEU A 56 0.77 5.31 0.36
N THR A 57 0.35 5.63 -0.86
CA THR A 57 0.35 7.01 -1.37
C THR A 57 -0.49 7.93 -0.47
N GLU A 58 -1.72 7.54 -0.14
CA GLU A 58 -2.57 8.33 0.76
C GLU A 58 -1.96 8.50 2.16
N LEU A 59 -1.32 7.44 2.69
CA LEU A 59 -0.69 7.45 4.02
C LEU A 59 0.48 8.45 4.13
N TYR A 60 1.28 8.59 3.08
CA TYR A 60 2.55 9.32 3.13
C TYR A 60 2.55 10.66 2.42
N GLU A 61 1.84 10.74 1.30
CA GLU A 61 1.73 11.98 0.51
C GLU A 61 0.54 12.81 1.00
N GLY A 62 -0.30 12.22 1.86
CA GLY A 62 -1.57 12.78 2.29
C GLY A 62 -2.62 12.65 1.17
N TYR A 63 -3.85 13.04 1.48
CA TYR A 63 -4.87 13.23 0.46
C TYR A 63 -4.38 14.29 -0.53
N ASP A 64 -3.99 13.90 -1.75
CA ASP A 64 -3.57 14.86 -2.77
C ASP A 64 -4.81 15.72 -3.13
N PRO A 65 -4.83 17.02 -2.81
CA PRO A 65 -5.99 17.86 -3.07
C PRO A 65 -6.24 18.06 -4.56
N ARG A 66 -5.36 17.60 -5.47
CA ARG A 66 -5.63 17.61 -6.92
C ARG A 66 -6.59 16.50 -7.35
N PHE A 67 -6.80 15.51 -6.48
CA PHE A 67 -7.86 14.50 -6.59
C PHE A 67 -9.07 14.83 -5.70
N THR A 68 -9.27 16.11 -5.32
CA THR A 68 -10.64 16.55 -4.98
C THR A 68 -11.46 16.47 -6.26
N GLY A 69 -12.29 15.44 -6.36
CA GLY A 69 -13.36 15.42 -7.35
C GLY A 69 -14.28 16.61 -7.14
N CYS A 70 -14.19 17.57 -8.06
CA CYS A 70 -15.28 18.40 -8.59
C CYS A 70 -14.87 18.91 -9.97
#